data_AF-A0A1V9YJ24-F1
#
_entry.id   AF-A0A1V9YJ24-F1
#
_cell.length_a   1.000
_cell.length_b   1.000
_cell.length_c   1.000
_cell.angle_alpha   90.00
_cell.angle_beta   90.00
_cell.angle_gamma   90.00
#
_symmetry.space_group_name_H-M   'P 1'
#
loop_
_entity.id
_entity.type
_entity.pdbx_description
1 polymer ?
#
loop_
_entity_poly.entity_id
_entity_poly.type
_entity_poly.pdbx_seq_one_letter_code
_entity_poly.pdbx_strand_id
1 'polypeptide(L)'
;MAGGIPLTTSHGAHDAPTEGSRAYAIVVCVFASLGGIFFGYDQGVTGGVLVMDSFLKDFCYGFGGNTKEDCHESSQHLPDNWSTYTTLYNVLYYLGCIGGAYLGGVVADKFGRRMTIFTAGVLFCIGTLMLVLTNSGNHTLAYIARIIQGFGVG
;
A
#
# COMPACT_ATOMS: atom_id res chain seq x y z
N MET A 1 19.65 6.40 10.51
CA MET A 1 20.49 6.83 11.65
C MET A 1 20.15 8.28 11.97
N ALA A 2 19.25 8.51 12.92
CA ALA A 2 18.87 9.86 13.35
C ALA A 2 19.64 10.19 14.64
N GLY A 3 20.84 10.74 14.48
CA GLY A 3 21.60 11.33 15.58
C GLY A 3 21.23 12.81 15.69
N GLY A 4 20.27 13.13 16.55
CA GLY A 4 19.98 14.52 16.94
C GLY A 4 20.91 14.96 18.06
N ILE A 5 21.63 16.05 17.85
CA ILE A 5 22.51 16.70 18.84
C ILE A 5 21.61 17.27 19.97
N PRO A 6 21.88 17.00 21.26
CA PRO A 6 21.12 17.63 22.34
C PRO A 6 21.51 19.10 22.45
N LEU A 7 20.63 20.00 22.00
CA LEU A 7 20.76 21.43 22.24
C LEU A 7 20.46 21.71 23.72
N THR A 8 21.49 22.10 24.47
CA THR A 8 21.34 22.62 25.83
C THR A 8 20.81 24.05 25.75
N THR A 9 19.51 24.26 25.92
CA THR A 9 18.93 25.61 26.01
C THR A 9 18.93 26.07 27.47
N SER A 10 19.61 27.19 27.70
CA SER A 10 19.63 27.95 28.95
C SER A 10 18.20 28.28 29.40
N HIS A 11 17.88 27.99 30.66
CA HIS A 11 16.62 28.34 31.31
C HIS A 11 16.38 29.87 31.25
N GLY A 12 15.42 30.30 30.43
CA GLY A 12 14.99 31.68 30.30
C GLY A 12 13.46 31.74 30.19
N ALA A 13 12.82 31.84 31.36
CA ALA A 13 11.44 32.26 31.62
C ALA A 13 10.58 32.66 30.41
N HIS A 14 10.00 31.69 29.69
CA HIS A 14 8.69 31.76 28.98
C HIS A 14 8.30 30.40 28.34
N ASP A 15 8.75 29.27 28.88
CA ASP A 15 8.36 27.95 28.36
C ASP A 15 7.15 27.43 29.12
N ALA A 16 5.94 27.65 28.59
CA ALA A 16 4.81 26.83 28.98
C ALA A 16 5.16 25.36 28.65
N PRO A 17 5.08 24.42 29.61
CA PRO A 17 5.51 23.05 29.38
C PRO A 17 4.55 22.40 28.38
N THR A 18 4.93 22.34 27.12
CA THR A 18 4.27 21.52 26.08
C THR A 18 4.76 20.06 26.13
N GLU A 19 5.10 19.55 27.32
CA GLU A 19 5.34 18.12 27.51
C GLU A 19 4.00 17.38 27.50
N GLY A 20 3.58 16.96 26.31
CA GLY A 20 2.51 15.96 26.20
C GLY A 20 2.89 14.69 26.95
N SER A 21 1.89 14.02 27.56
CA SER A 21 2.13 12.78 28.31
C SER A 21 2.89 11.75 27.48
N ARG A 22 4.02 11.26 28.00
CA ARG A 22 4.85 10.22 27.33
C ARG A 22 4.03 8.97 27.02
N ALA A 23 3.11 8.60 27.92
CA ALA A 23 2.19 7.49 27.70
C ALA A 23 1.27 7.74 26.50
N TYR A 24 0.76 8.97 26.35
CA TYR A 24 -0.06 9.34 25.20
C TYR A 24 0.73 9.25 23.88
N ALA A 25 1.97 9.75 23.86
CA ALA A 25 2.83 9.66 22.68
C ALA A 25 3.10 8.19 22.28
N ILE A 26 3.42 7.32 23.24
CA ILE A 26 3.64 5.89 22.99
C ILE A 26 2.40 5.24 22.38
N VAL A 27 1.22 5.48 22.95
CA VAL A 27 -0.04 4.90 22.44
C VAL A 27 -0.32 5.37 21.01
N VAL A 28 -0.13 6.67 20.72
CA VAL A 28 -0.33 7.22 19.37
C VAL A 28 0.69 6.64 18.38
N CYS A 29 1.95 6.48 18.76
CA CYS A 29 2.98 5.88 17.91
C CYS A 29 2.70 4.41 17.61
N VAL A 30 2.27 3.63 18.60
CA VAL A 30 1.86 2.23 18.41
C VAL A 30 0.68 2.16 17.45
N PHE A 31 -0.34 3.00 17.64
CA PHE A 31 -1.49 3.04 16.73
C PHE A 31 -1.09 3.46 15.32
N ALA A 32 -0.25 4.48 15.16
CA ALA A 32 0.25 4.93 13.86
C ALA A 32 1.08 3.83 13.15
N SER A 33 1.82 3.01 13.89
CA SER A 33 2.62 1.92 13.32
C SER A 33 1.79 0.81 12.65
N LEU A 34 0.50 0.69 12.99
CA LEU A 34 -0.42 -0.25 12.33
C LEU A 34 -0.52 0.01 10.82
N GLY A 35 -0.35 1.26 10.36
CA GLY A 35 -0.30 1.58 8.93
C GLY A 35 0.84 0.86 8.21
N GLY A 36 2.03 0.80 8.82
CA GLY A 36 3.18 0.07 8.28
C GLY A 36 2.98 -1.44 8.27
N ILE A 37 2.28 -1.98 9.29
CA ILE A 37 1.91 -3.40 9.34
C ILE A 37 0.92 -3.73 8.22
N PHE A 38 -0.10 -2.90 8.01
CA PHE A 38 -1.07 -3.11 6.93
C PHE A 38 -0.46 -3.01 5.55
N PHE A 39 0.50 -2.10 5.35
CA PHE A 39 1.29 -2.06 4.11
C PHE A 39 2.00 -3.39 3.83
N GLY A 40 2.73 -3.92 4.81
CA GLY A 40 3.40 -5.22 4.68
C GLY A 40 2.42 -6.38 4.46
N TYR A 41 1.28 -6.35 5.13
CA TYR A 41 0.21 -7.34 4.97
C TYR A 41 -0.34 -7.37 3.55
N ASP A 42 -0.68 -6.21 2.96
CA ASP A 42 -1.22 -6.15 1.59
C ASP A 42 -0.24 -6.75 0.56
N GLN A 43 1.05 -6.41 0.69
CA GLN A 43 2.08 -6.93 -0.19
C GLN A 43 2.26 -8.45 -0.03
N GLY A 44 2.25 -8.95 1.21
CA GLY A 44 2.34 -10.38 1.49
C GLY A 44 1.16 -11.18 0.96
N VAL A 45 -0.08 -10.70 1.21
CA VAL A 45 -1.30 -11.36 0.72
C VAL A 45 -1.36 -11.35 -0.79
N THR A 46 -0.96 -10.24 -1.43
CA THR A 46 -0.93 -10.13 -2.90
C THR A 46 -0.07 -11.23 -3.51
N GLY A 47 1.14 -11.49 -2.99
CA GLY A 47 1.99 -12.57 -3.47
C GLY A 47 1.32 -13.96 -3.39
N GLY A 48 0.56 -14.22 -2.33
CA GLY A 48 -0.19 -15.47 -2.18
C GLY A 48 -1.41 -15.58 -3.09
N VAL A 49 -2.15 -14.48 -3.29
CA VAL A 49 -3.36 -14.47 -4.13
C VAL A 49 -3.02 -14.72 -5.60
N LEU A 50 -1.89 -14.22 -6.09
CA LEU A 50 -1.48 -14.39 -7.50
C LEU A 50 -1.27 -15.86 -7.91
N VAL A 51 -1.06 -16.77 -6.96
CA VAL A 51 -0.86 -18.21 -7.19
C VAL A 51 -2.05 -19.06 -6.73
N MET A 52 -3.12 -18.45 -6.21
CA MET A 52 -4.32 -19.19 -5.81
C MET A 52 -5.12 -19.67 -7.02
N ASP A 53 -5.62 -20.91 -6.95
CA ASP A 53 -6.50 -21.51 -7.96
C ASP A 53 -7.66 -20.61 -8.41
N SER A 54 -8.32 -19.95 -7.45
CA SER A 54 -9.45 -19.05 -7.75
C SER A 54 -9.01 -17.87 -8.60
N PHE A 55 -7.87 -17.25 -8.27
CA PHE A 55 -7.36 -16.10 -9.00
C PHE A 55 -6.84 -16.49 -10.39
N LEU A 56 -6.12 -17.61 -10.50
CA LEU A 56 -5.64 -18.15 -11.76
C LEU A 56 -6.81 -18.50 -12.70
N LYS A 57 -7.90 -19.04 -12.17
CA LYS A 57 -9.10 -19.32 -12.95
C LYS A 57 -9.76 -18.07 -13.52
N ASP A 58 -9.76 -16.97 -12.75
CA ASP A 58 -10.41 -15.73 -13.16
C ASP A 58 -9.54 -14.84 -14.05
N PHE A 59 -8.20 -14.90 -13.93
CA PHE A 59 -7.28 -13.96 -14.60
C PHE A 59 -6.18 -14.63 -15.46
N CYS A 60 -5.86 -15.90 -15.26
CA CYS A 60 -4.81 -16.58 -16.03
C CYS A 60 -5.37 -17.53 -17.10
N TYR A 61 -6.42 -18.30 -16.79
CA TYR A 61 -6.94 -19.30 -17.73
C TYR A 61 -7.52 -18.65 -18.99
N GLY A 62 -7.03 -19.07 -20.16
CA GLY A 62 -7.44 -18.51 -21.45
C GLY A 62 -6.87 -17.12 -21.76
N PHE A 63 -6.13 -16.50 -20.84
CA PHE A 63 -5.43 -15.25 -21.12
C PHE A 63 -4.29 -15.51 -22.10
N GLY A 64 -4.34 -14.90 -23.30
CA GLY A 64 -3.33 -15.11 -24.34
C GLY A 64 -3.18 -16.56 -24.83
N GLY A 65 -4.15 -17.44 -24.55
CA GLY A 65 -4.10 -18.86 -24.89
C GLY A 65 -3.52 -19.79 -23.82
N ASN A 66 -3.31 -19.28 -22.59
CA ASN A 66 -2.74 -20.08 -21.50
C ASN A 66 -3.65 -21.25 -21.11
N THR A 67 -3.04 -22.43 -20.95
CA THR A 67 -3.71 -23.62 -20.41
C THR A 67 -3.72 -23.61 -18.88
N LYS A 68 -4.45 -24.56 -18.28
CA LYS A 68 -4.50 -24.68 -16.82
C LYS A 68 -3.12 -25.03 -16.27
N GLU A 69 -2.41 -25.93 -16.95
CA GLU A 69 -1.10 -26.42 -16.58
C GLU A 69 -0.07 -25.27 -16.58
N ASP A 70 -0.08 -24.43 -17.61
CA ASP A 70 0.84 -23.28 -17.73
C ASP A 70 0.73 -22.28 -16.56
N CYS A 71 -0.49 -22.09 -16.04
CA CYS A 71 -0.76 -21.18 -14.93
C CYS A 71 -0.37 -21.74 -13.55
N HIS A 72 -0.12 -23.04 -13.45
CA HIS A 72 0.27 -23.75 -12.22
C HIS A 72 1.78 -24.04 -12.12
N GLU A 73 2.54 -23.67 -13.14
CA GLU A 73 3.98 -23.85 -13.16
C GLU A 73 4.71 -22.98 -12.14
N SER A 74 5.94 -23.38 -11.82
CA SER A 74 6.82 -22.57 -10.98
C SER A 74 7.14 -21.23 -11.66
N SER A 75 7.39 -20.19 -10.87
CA SER A 75 7.63 -18.81 -11.32
C SER A 75 8.74 -18.61 -12.36
N GLN A 76 9.59 -19.63 -12.58
CA GLN A 76 10.66 -19.64 -13.58
C GLN A 76 10.20 -20.06 -14.98
N HIS A 77 9.12 -20.83 -15.08
CA HIS A 77 8.58 -21.38 -16.35
C HIS A 77 7.17 -20.84 -16.64
N LEU A 78 6.82 -19.72 -16.01
CA LEU A 78 5.51 -19.11 -16.14
C LEU A 78 5.39 -18.40 -17.50
N PRO A 79 4.22 -18.44 -18.16
CA PRO A 79 4.02 -17.74 -19.44
C PRO A 79 4.37 -16.25 -19.38
N ASP A 80 5.04 -15.75 -20.42
CA ASP A 80 5.52 -14.36 -20.48
C ASP A 80 4.39 -13.33 -20.31
N ASN A 81 3.22 -13.63 -20.86
CA ASN A 81 2.03 -12.77 -20.73
C ASN A 81 1.55 -12.67 -19.28
N TRP A 82 1.55 -13.78 -18.54
CA TRP A 82 1.14 -13.82 -17.13
C TRP A 82 2.21 -13.23 -16.20
N SER A 83 3.48 -13.53 -16.45
CA SER A 83 4.61 -12.92 -15.73
C SER A 83 4.65 -11.40 -15.91
N THR A 84 4.42 -10.91 -17.13
CA THR A 84 4.29 -9.48 -17.41
C THR A 84 3.08 -8.88 -16.69
N TYR A 85 1.94 -9.57 -16.68
CA TYR A 85 0.73 -9.11 -15.98
C TYR A 85 0.97 -8.95 -14.48
N THR A 86 1.47 -9.99 -13.82
CA THR A 86 1.74 -9.98 -12.37
C THR A 86 2.82 -8.95 -12.00
N THR A 87 3.82 -8.76 -12.86
CA THR A 87 4.83 -7.70 -12.68
C THR A 87 4.21 -6.32 -12.76
N LEU A 88 3.43 -6.03 -13.81
CA LEU A 88 2.73 -4.74 -13.97
C LEU A 88 1.76 -4.49 -12.82
N TYR A 89 1.06 -5.52 -12.36
CA TYR A 89 0.14 -5.46 -11.24
C TYR A 89 0.80 -4.95 -9.96
N ASN A 90 2.02 -5.40 -9.65
CA ASN A 90 2.80 -4.93 -8.51
C ASN A 90 3.44 -3.55 -8.76
N VAL A 91 3.99 -3.33 -9.95
CA VAL A 91 4.66 -2.06 -10.30
C VAL A 91 3.68 -0.89 -10.28
N LEU A 92 2.46 -1.08 -10.78
CA LEU A 92 1.43 -0.03 -10.78
C LEU A 92 1.00 0.36 -9.37
N TYR A 93 0.98 -0.59 -8.43
CA TYR A 93 0.78 -0.29 -7.02
C TYR A 93 1.91 0.58 -6.46
N TYR A 94 3.18 0.27 -6.77
CA TYR A 94 4.31 1.11 -6.34
C TYR A 94 4.31 2.50 -6.99
N LEU A 95 3.90 2.61 -8.25
CA LEU A 95 3.69 3.92 -8.90
C LEU A 95 2.62 4.73 -8.18
N GLY A 96 1.51 4.09 -7.77
CA GLY A 96 0.50 4.70 -6.91
C GLY A 96 1.10 5.19 -5.60
N CYS A 97 1.93 4.38 -4.93
CA CYS A 97 2.60 4.74 -3.68
C CYS A 97 3.53 5.95 -3.82
N ILE A 98 4.28 6.05 -4.92
CA ILE A 98 5.15 7.22 -5.17
C ILE A 98 4.31 8.50 -5.28
N GLY A 99 3.22 8.45 -6.04
CA GLY A 99 2.29 9.59 -6.18
C GLY A 99 1.59 9.94 -4.87
N GLY A 100 1.13 8.92 -4.14
CA GLY A 100 0.52 9.02 -2.82
C GLY A 100 1.46 9.70 -1.83
N ALA A 101 2.71 9.23 -1.72
CA ALA A 101 3.68 9.77 -0.77
C ALA A 101 4.04 11.24 -1.04
N TYR A 102 4.17 11.60 -2.32
CA TYR A 102 4.43 12.99 -2.72
C TYR A 102 3.28 13.92 -2.32
N LEU A 103 2.04 13.55 -2.66
CA LEU A 103 0.87 14.38 -2.35
C LEU A 103 0.47 14.30 -0.88
N GLY A 104 0.63 13.15 -0.24
CA GLY A 104 0.37 12.88 1.16
C GLY A 104 1.23 13.75 2.07
N GLY A 105 2.50 13.99 1.73
CA GLY A 105 3.36 14.95 2.43
C GLY A 105 2.79 16.37 2.40
N VAL A 106 2.44 16.86 1.21
CA VAL A 106 1.85 18.21 1.04
C VAL A 106 0.51 18.34 1.77
N VAL A 107 -0.34 17.31 1.70
CA VAL A 107 -1.64 17.28 2.38
C VAL A 107 -1.45 17.23 3.90
N ALA A 108 -0.48 16.46 4.40
CA ALA A 108 -0.19 16.36 5.83
C ALA A 108 0.31 17.68 6.43
N ASP A 109 1.11 18.43 5.68
CA ASP A 109 1.60 19.74 6.12
C ASP A 109 0.49 20.79 6.16
N LYS A 110 -0.50 20.71 5.25
CA LYS A 110 -1.59 21.69 5.14
C LYS A 110 -2.81 21.37 6.01
N PHE A 111 -3.23 20.10 6.06
CA PHE A 111 -4.47 19.65 6.71
C PHE A 111 -4.22 18.84 7.99
N GLY A 112 -2.96 18.56 8.31
CA GLY A 112 -2.55 17.82 9.49
C GLY A 112 -2.55 16.30 9.28
N ARG A 113 -1.62 15.63 9.96
CA ARG A 113 -1.34 14.19 9.81
C ARG A 113 -2.54 13.27 10.05
N ARG A 114 -3.42 13.61 11.00
CA ARG A 114 -4.61 12.79 11.32
C ARG A 114 -5.57 12.68 10.14
N MET A 115 -5.82 13.79 9.45
CA MET A 115 -6.74 13.80 8.31
C MET A 115 -6.13 13.06 7.13
N THR A 116 -4.82 13.22 6.88
CA THR A 116 -4.11 12.49 5.83
C THR A 116 -4.19 10.98 6.03
N ILE A 117 -3.95 10.48 7.25
CA ILE A 117 -4.04 9.04 7.55
C ILE A 117 -5.46 8.51 7.31
N PHE A 118 -6.49 9.28 7.68
CA PHE A 118 -7.88 8.87 7.46
C PHE A 118 -8.23 8.83 5.96
N THR A 119 -7.87 9.87 5.19
CA THR A 119 -8.14 9.90 3.74
C THR A 119 -7.38 8.82 2.98
N ALA A 120 -6.15 8.52 3.40
CA ALA A 120 -5.33 7.44 2.88
C ALA A 120 -6.03 6.08 3.05
N GLY A 121 -6.56 5.80 4.24
CA GLY A 121 -7.36 4.60 4.51
C GLY A 121 -8.63 4.50 3.67
N VAL A 122 -9.34 5.62 3.44
CA VAL A 122 -10.53 5.64 2.57
C VAL A 122 -10.16 5.31 1.12
N LEU A 123 -9.08 5.89 0.58
CA LEU A 123 -8.60 5.59 -0.76
C LEU A 123 -8.18 4.13 -0.91
N PHE A 124 -7.50 3.58 0.11
CA PHE A 124 -7.16 2.15 0.15
C PHE A 124 -8.40 1.25 0.11
N CYS A 125 -9.45 1.60 0.88
CA CYS A 125 -10.71 0.85 0.88
C CYS A 125 -11.41 0.90 -0.49
N ILE A 126 -11.40 2.05 -1.15
CA ILE A 126 -11.98 2.21 -2.50
C ILE A 126 -11.21 1.36 -3.51
N GLY A 127 -9.88 1.39 -3.50
CA GLY A 127 -9.05 0.56 -4.37
C GLY A 127 -9.28 -0.94 -4.13
N THR A 128 -9.35 -1.35 -2.88
CA THR A 128 -9.64 -2.76 -2.50
C THR A 128 -11.03 -3.19 -2.96
N LEU A 129 -12.05 -2.34 -2.77
CA LEU A 129 -13.40 -2.62 -3.24
C LEU A 129 -13.45 -2.77 -4.77
N MET A 130 -12.74 -1.91 -5.50
CA MET A 130 -12.64 -2.00 -6.96
C MET A 130 -11.99 -3.31 -7.40
N LEU A 131 -10.95 -3.77 -6.69
CA LEU A 131 -10.31 -5.05 -6.96
C LEU A 131 -11.26 -6.23 -6.72
N VAL A 132 -12.00 -6.22 -5.60
CA VAL A 132 -12.97 -7.28 -5.26
C VAL A 132 -14.13 -7.34 -6.24
N LEU A 133 -14.59 -6.18 -6.73
CA LEU A 133 -15.68 -6.10 -7.70
C LEU A 133 -15.22 -6.31 -9.15
N THR A 134 -13.94 -6.61 -9.38
CA THR A 134 -13.43 -6.86 -10.72
C THR A 134 -13.97 -8.17 -11.26
N ASN A 135 -14.74 -8.09 -12.35
CA ASN A 135 -15.24 -9.26 -13.07
C ASN A 135 -14.08 -10.13 -13.60
N SER A 136 -14.30 -11.46 -13.64
CA SER A 136 -13.35 -12.42 -14.21
C SER A 136 -12.88 -11.97 -15.60
N GLY A 137 -11.56 -11.89 -15.79
CA GLY A 137 -10.90 -11.50 -17.04
C GLY A 137 -10.70 -10.00 -17.26
N ASN A 138 -11.19 -9.10 -16.39
CA ASN A 138 -10.96 -7.66 -16.57
C ASN A 138 -9.63 -7.19 -15.96
N HIS A 139 -8.56 -7.35 -16.73
CA HIS A 139 -7.19 -7.04 -16.32
C HIS A 139 -6.94 -5.54 -16.13
N THR A 140 -7.61 -4.70 -16.93
CA THR A 140 -7.49 -3.25 -16.88
C THR A 140 -8.05 -2.67 -15.58
N LEU A 141 -9.20 -3.16 -15.13
CA LEU A 141 -9.80 -2.68 -13.89
C LEU A 141 -8.94 -3.06 -12.68
N ALA A 142 -8.35 -4.26 -12.69
CA ALA A 142 -7.41 -4.70 -11.66
C ALA A 142 -6.16 -3.79 -11.58
N TYR A 143 -5.63 -3.36 -12.71
CA TYR A 143 -4.53 -2.39 -12.78
C TYR A 143 -4.90 -1.02 -12.21
N ILE A 144 -6.05 -0.49 -12.59
CA ILE A 144 -6.53 0.81 -12.08
C ILE A 144 -6.74 0.73 -10.56
N ALA A 145 -7.35 -0.36 -10.08
CA ALA A 145 -7.55 -0.61 -8.66
C ALA A 145 -6.23 -0.57 -7.89
N ARG A 146 -5.16 -1.18 -8.44
CA ARG A 146 -3.83 -1.18 -7.82
C ARG A 146 -3.20 0.20 -7.73
N ILE A 147 -3.37 1.05 -8.74
CA ILE A 147 -2.89 2.44 -8.68
C ILE A 147 -3.60 3.21 -7.57
N ILE A 148 -4.94 3.11 -7.51
CA ILE A 148 -5.75 3.81 -6.50
C ILE A 148 -5.41 3.31 -5.09
N GLN A 149 -5.28 1.99 -4.94
CA GLN A 149 -4.91 1.37 -3.67
C GLN A 149 -3.51 1.83 -3.24
N GLY A 150 -2.53 1.83 -4.15
CA GLY A 150 -1.18 2.32 -3.89
C GLY A 150 -1.15 3.80 -3.48
N PHE A 151 -1.99 4.64 -4.10
CA PHE A 151 -2.12 6.05 -3.73
C PHE A 151 -2.63 6.24 -2.30
N GLY A 152 -3.49 5.34 -1.81
CA GLY A 152 -3.93 5.34 -0.42
C GLY A 152 -2.89 4.82 0.57
N VAL A 153 -1.85 4.12 0.11
CA VAL A 153 -0.77 3.61 0.96
C VAL A 153 0.40 4.58 1.06
N GLY A 154 0.77 5.21 -0.06
CA GLY A 154 1.83 6.21 -0.12
C GLY A 154 1.47 7.47 0.64
#